data_AF-A0AAW2Y4I1-F1
#
_entry.id   AF-A0AAW2Y4I1-F1
#
_cell.length_a   1.000
_cell.length_b   1.000
_cell.length_c   1.000
_cell.angle_alpha   90.00
_cell.angle_beta   90.00
_cell.angle_gamma   90.00
#
_symmetry.space_group_name_H-M   'P 1'
#
loop_
_entity.id
_entity.type
_entity.pdbx_description
1 polymer ?
#
loop_
_entity_poly.entity_id
_entity_poly.type
_entity_poly.pdbx_seq_one_letter_code
_entity_poly.pdbx_strand_id
1 'polypeptide(L)'
;MRGGGAVAATVVFLQFLLWALTLPSCFGGNVRHDHRGLVIAGKRRVLVSGSIHYMRSTPQMWPDLLQKSKDGGLDVIQTFVFWNLHEPVRGQAEMRRFTAKIVNMMKQENLYASQGGPIILSQYHGGTNFGRTSGGPFITTSYDYDSPIDEYGLLRQPKWGHLKDVHKAIKLCEAALVARDPETTSLGSNLEATVYKTESGVCAAFLANVDSRSEATVNFNGNSYHLPAWSVSILPDCKTVVLNTAKNYGAYFDKKGAGVTGPVQLKGLRNGSTVDLSSQQWTYQIGLRGEELALSSGTSSLWVSQPTLPKDQPLVWYKAWINGQSIGRYWPKYTAPDSGCTDSCNYRGSFSPSKLYLVAIMFPRSWLQASENVLVLFEEMGGDPEQISLATRETGSICSHILETHPMEVDMWTTDEETRTRAGPTLSLDCPFPNQVISEIKFASFGTPHGTCGSFSHGRCSSEKALSIVQKVIVLTDSVDMIV
;
A
#
# COMPACT_ATOMS: atom_id res chain seq x y z
N MET A 1 -33.51 -64.47 36.00
CA MET A 1 -33.34 -63.42 34.98
C MET A 1 -32.43 -62.29 35.52
N ARG A 2 -31.13 -62.33 35.25
CA ARG A 2 -30.19 -61.18 35.41
C ARG A 2 -29.05 -61.37 34.40
N GLY A 3 -28.96 -60.50 33.39
CA GLY A 3 -28.04 -60.71 32.26
C GLY A 3 -28.02 -59.60 31.21
N GLY A 4 -28.15 -58.33 31.63
CA GLY A 4 -28.16 -57.19 30.70
C GLY A 4 -27.20 -56.03 31.04
N GLY A 5 -26.68 -55.96 32.28
CA GLY A 5 -25.91 -54.80 32.74
C GLY A 5 -24.51 -54.65 32.10
N ALA A 6 -23.81 -55.76 31.85
CA ALA A 6 -22.42 -55.73 31.41
C ALA A 6 -22.25 -55.12 30.00
N VAL A 7 -23.08 -55.54 29.04
CA VAL A 7 -22.97 -55.08 27.64
C VAL A 7 -23.24 -53.58 27.52
N ALA A 8 -24.26 -53.07 28.22
CA ALA A 8 -24.58 -51.64 28.24
C ALA A 8 -23.42 -50.79 28.81
N ALA A 9 -22.81 -51.23 29.91
CA ALA A 9 -21.67 -50.55 30.51
C ALA A 9 -20.46 -50.49 29.54
N THR A 10 -20.13 -51.60 28.88
CA THR A 10 -19.00 -51.65 27.92
C THR A 10 -19.24 -50.75 26.70
N VAL A 11 -20.46 -50.71 26.16
CA VAL A 11 -20.81 -49.83 25.02
C VAL A 11 -20.71 -48.35 25.41
N VAL A 12 -21.22 -47.96 26.58
CA VAL A 12 -21.10 -46.57 27.06
C VAL A 12 -19.63 -46.19 27.30
N PHE A 13 -18.80 -47.10 27.82
CA PHE A 13 -17.37 -46.85 28.05
C PHE A 13 -16.59 -46.67 26.73
N LEU A 14 -16.91 -47.49 25.71
CA LEU A 14 -16.35 -47.34 24.36
C LEU A 14 -16.80 -46.05 23.68
N GLN A 15 -18.07 -45.65 23.85
CA GLN A 15 -18.57 -44.37 23.34
C GLN A 15 -17.88 -43.18 24.02
N PHE A 16 -17.62 -43.24 25.33
CA PHE A 16 -16.85 -42.22 26.05
C PHE A 16 -15.39 -42.15 25.57
N LEU A 17 -14.74 -43.28 25.30
CA LEU A 17 -13.39 -43.33 24.73
C LEU A 17 -13.34 -42.75 23.31
N LEU A 18 -14.32 -43.07 22.46
CA LEU A 18 -14.47 -42.45 21.14
C LEU A 18 -14.70 -40.93 21.24
N TRP A 19 -15.56 -40.47 22.15
CA TRP A 19 -15.77 -39.04 22.37
C TRP A 19 -14.50 -38.32 22.86
N ALA A 20 -13.74 -38.95 23.78
CA ALA A 20 -12.47 -38.42 24.26
C ALA A 20 -11.39 -38.35 23.17
N LEU A 21 -11.38 -39.30 22.22
CA LEU A 21 -10.50 -39.28 21.04
C LEU A 21 -10.95 -38.27 19.97
N THR A 22 -12.23 -37.90 19.94
CA THR A 22 -12.77 -36.82 19.08
C THR A 22 -12.82 -35.45 19.74
N LEU A 23 -12.29 -35.29 20.96
CA LEU A 23 -12.00 -33.96 21.50
C LEU A 23 -11.04 -33.26 20.53
N PRO A 24 -11.39 -32.09 19.94
CA PRO A 24 -10.44 -31.35 19.12
C PRO A 24 -9.31 -30.91 20.04
N SER A 25 -8.17 -31.60 19.95
CA SER A 25 -6.99 -31.31 20.74
C SER A 25 -6.64 -29.85 20.55
N CYS A 26 -6.87 -29.03 21.58
CA CYS A 26 -6.59 -27.61 21.53
C CYS A 26 -5.07 -27.42 21.46
N PHE A 27 -4.55 -27.40 20.24
CA PHE A 27 -3.30 -26.76 19.89
C PHE A 27 -3.46 -25.26 20.14
N GLY A 28 -3.44 -24.89 21.42
CA GLY A 28 -3.09 -23.53 21.84
C GLY A 28 -1.71 -23.26 21.28
N GLY A 29 -1.66 -22.54 20.17
CA GLY A 29 -0.45 -22.30 19.40
C GLY A 29 0.61 -21.71 20.31
N ASN A 30 1.56 -22.53 20.74
CA ASN A 30 2.50 -22.17 21.79
C ASN A 30 3.54 -21.23 21.19
N VAL A 31 3.27 -19.93 21.27
CA VAL A 31 4.18 -18.87 20.81
C VAL A 31 5.31 -18.74 21.81
N ARG A 32 6.54 -18.91 21.33
CA ARG A 32 7.78 -18.72 22.09
C ARG A 32 8.71 -17.81 21.29
N HIS A 33 9.78 -17.37 21.94
CA HIS A 33 10.88 -16.70 21.27
C HIS A 33 12.20 -17.31 21.73
N ASP A 34 13.23 -17.07 20.93
CA ASP A 34 14.64 -17.32 21.26
C ASP A 34 15.48 -16.16 20.69
N HIS A 35 16.82 -16.27 20.75
CA HIS A 35 17.73 -15.24 20.20
C HIS A 35 17.59 -15.04 18.68
N ARG A 36 16.91 -15.96 17.97
CA ARG A 36 16.85 -16.04 16.51
C ARG A 36 15.49 -15.60 15.96
N GLY A 37 14.41 -15.73 16.74
CA GLY A 37 13.11 -15.15 16.37
C GLY A 37 11.92 -15.77 17.10
N LEU A 38 10.73 -15.55 16.54
CA LEU A 38 9.47 -16.09 17.04
C LEU A 38 9.26 -17.53 16.55
N VAL A 39 8.83 -18.39 17.47
CA VAL A 39 8.51 -19.80 17.25
C VAL A 39 7.02 -19.98 17.46
N ILE A 40 6.28 -20.27 16.39
CA ILE A 40 4.82 -20.46 16.40
C ILE A 40 4.52 -21.92 16.08
N ALA A 41 3.73 -22.58 16.93
CA ALA A 41 3.39 -24.01 16.79
C ALA A 41 4.63 -24.92 16.60
N GLY A 42 5.74 -24.59 17.28
CA GLY A 42 7.00 -25.32 17.20
C GLY A 42 7.89 -25.01 15.99
N LYS A 43 7.45 -24.15 15.05
CA LYS A 43 8.24 -23.72 13.89
C LYS A 43 8.72 -22.27 14.08
N ARG A 44 10.02 -22.02 13.98
CA ARG A 44 10.57 -20.66 13.91
C ARG A 44 10.16 -20.03 12.57
N ARG A 45 9.76 -18.75 12.57
CA ARG A 45 9.28 -18.02 11.37
C ARG A 45 9.95 -16.65 11.23
N VAL A 46 10.21 -16.23 9.99
CA VAL A 46 10.50 -14.84 9.63
C VAL A 46 9.16 -14.18 9.32
N LEU A 47 8.63 -13.39 10.25
CA LEU A 47 7.32 -12.76 10.13
C LEU A 47 7.44 -11.35 9.52
N VAL A 48 6.67 -11.10 8.47
CA VAL A 48 6.50 -9.78 7.86
C VAL A 48 5.25 -9.13 8.47
N SER A 49 5.42 -7.95 9.07
CA SER A 49 4.36 -7.22 9.77
C SER A 49 4.06 -5.88 9.11
N GLY A 50 2.79 -5.54 8.97
CA GLY A 50 2.34 -4.25 8.47
C GLY A 50 1.30 -3.60 9.38
N SER A 51 1.43 -2.29 9.59
CA SER A 51 0.55 -1.54 10.49
C SER A 51 -0.72 -1.07 9.76
N ILE A 52 -1.88 -1.39 10.34
CA ILE A 52 -3.22 -0.93 9.93
C ILE A 52 -3.99 -0.52 11.17
N HIS A 53 -4.29 0.77 11.31
CA HIS A 53 -5.02 1.29 12.46
C HIS A 53 -6.54 1.27 12.20
N TYR A 54 -7.26 0.37 12.88
CA TYR A 54 -8.67 0.07 12.57
C TYR A 54 -9.66 1.22 12.79
N MET A 55 -9.27 2.29 13.49
CA MET A 55 -10.08 3.51 13.61
C MET A 55 -9.86 4.50 12.46
N ARG A 56 -8.89 4.25 11.58
CA ARG A 56 -8.54 5.09 10.43
C ARG A 56 -9.13 4.61 9.10
N SER A 57 -9.92 3.53 9.13
CA SER A 57 -10.66 2.99 7.99
C SER A 57 -11.96 2.35 8.47
N THR A 58 -12.96 2.21 7.59
CA THR A 58 -14.29 1.74 7.99
C THR A 58 -14.37 0.21 8.14
N PRO A 59 -15.33 -0.31 8.93
CA PRO A 59 -15.63 -1.74 9.00
C PRO A 59 -15.89 -2.44 7.66
N GLN A 60 -16.29 -1.67 6.63
CA GLN A 60 -16.53 -2.12 5.26
C GLN A 60 -15.23 -2.18 4.43
N MET A 61 -14.21 -1.38 4.77
CA MET A 61 -12.90 -1.41 4.10
C MET A 61 -12.01 -2.53 4.63
N TRP A 62 -12.14 -2.92 5.90
CA TRP A 62 -11.18 -3.87 6.51
C TRP A 62 -11.01 -5.21 5.78
N PRO A 63 -12.05 -5.88 5.22
CA PRO A 63 -11.82 -7.14 4.49
C PRO A 63 -10.92 -6.95 3.27
N ASP A 64 -11.17 -5.91 2.48
CA ASP A 64 -10.36 -5.51 1.32
C ASP A 64 -8.92 -5.12 1.73
N LEU A 65 -8.75 -4.35 2.80
CA LEU A 65 -7.44 -3.96 3.33
C LEU A 65 -6.63 -5.16 3.86
N LEU A 66 -7.29 -6.12 4.52
CA LEU A 66 -6.66 -7.35 5.03
C LEU A 66 -6.29 -8.31 3.89
N GLN A 67 -7.16 -8.45 2.88
CA GLN A 67 -6.88 -9.23 1.68
C GLN A 67 -5.69 -8.64 0.90
N LYS A 68 -5.69 -7.34 0.60
CA LYS A 68 -4.56 -6.63 -0.04
C LYS A 68 -3.25 -6.68 0.76
N SER A 69 -3.33 -6.83 2.07
CA SER A 69 -2.16 -7.05 2.95
C SER A 69 -1.59 -8.46 2.84
N LYS A 70 -2.47 -9.45 2.77
CA LYS A 70 -2.16 -10.87 2.63
C LYS A 70 -1.61 -11.18 1.23
N ASP A 71 -2.24 -10.65 0.19
CA ASP A 71 -1.74 -10.72 -1.20
C ASP A 71 -0.44 -9.94 -1.39
N GLY A 72 -0.22 -8.92 -0.56
CA GLY A 72 1.02 -8.17 -0.42
C GLY A 72 2.09 -8.85 0.45
N GLY A 73 1.87 -10.09 0.90
CA GLY A 73 2.88 -10.93 1.56
C GLY A 73 3.07 -10.76 3.08
N LEU A 74 2.12 -10.14 3.79
CA LEU A 74 2.19 -10.02 5.26
C LEU A 74 1.73 -11.30 5.99
N ASP A 75 2.44 -11.68 7.06
CA ASP A 75 1.95 -12.69 8.03
C ASP A 75 1.18 -12.04 9.20
N VAL A 76 1.50 -10.78 9.53
CA VAL A 76 1.07 -10.12 10.78
C VAL A 76 0.46 -8.76 10.47
N ILE A 77 -0.65 -8.43 11.14
CA ILE A 77 -1.21 -7.07 11.17
C ILE A 77 -0.95 -6.44 12.53
N GLN A 78 -0.31 -5.27 12.51
CA GLN A 78 -0.02 -4.45 13.67
C GLN A 78 -1.05 -3.35 13.84
N THR A 79 -1.53 -3.16 15.07
CA THR A 79 -2.51 -2.13 15.38
C THR A 79 -2.44 -1.73 16.86
N PHE A 80 -2.61 -0.44 17.17
CA PHE A 80 -2.70 0.04 18.54
C PHE A 80 -4.13 -0.08 19.09
N VAL A 81 -4.26 -0.16 20.42
CA VAL A 81 -5.56 -0.04 21.10
C VAL A 81 -5.74 1.42 21.55
N PHE A 82 -6.64 2.14 20.88
CA PHE A 82 -6.90 3.56 21.14
C PHE A 82 -7.85 3.72 22.34
N TRP A 83 -7.29 3.63 23.55
CA TRP A 83 -8.07 3.61 24.81
C TRP A 83 -8.99 4.84 24.96
N ASN A 84 -8.53 6.03 24.57
CA ASN A 84 -9.31 7.28 24.59
C ASN A 84 -10.63 7.23 23.77
N LEU A 85 -10.75 6.29 22.84
CA LEU A 85 -11.93 6.09 22.00
C LEU A 85 -12.76 4.85 22.42
N HIS A 86 -12.18 3.93 23.19
CA HIS A 86 -12.89 2.77 23.79
C HIS A 86 -13.43 3.05 25.21
N GLU A 87 -12.88 4.05 25.90
CA GLU A 87 -13.35 4.53 27.20
C GLU A 87 -13.43 6.08 27.20
N PRO A 88 -14.33 6.69 26.39
CA PRO A 88 -14.50 8.15 26.35
C PRO A 88 -15.09 8.71 27.66
N VAL A 89 -15.73 7.85 28.47
CA VAL A 89 -16.17 8.15 29.84
C VAL A 89 -15.74 6.98 30.73
N ARG A 90 -15.09 7.30 31.86
CA ARG A 90 -14.50 6.33 32.78
C ARG A 90 -15.53 5.30 33.26
N GLY A 91 -15.20 4.02 33.15
CA GLY A 91 -15.97 2.89 33.68
C GLY A 91 -17.13 2.38 32.80
N GLN A 92 -17.39 2.97 31.64
CA GLN A 92 -18.55 2.62 30.78
C GLN A 92 -18.19 1.64 29.63
N ALA A 93 -17.32 0.66 29.90
CA ALA A 93 -16.52 -0.01 28.87
C ALA A 93 -17.30 -0.87 27.83
N GLU A 94 -17.02 -0.61 26.54
CA GLU A 94 -17.36 -1.49 25.40
C GLU A 94 -16.12 -2.17 24.77
N MET A 95 -14.99 -2.19 25.49
CA MET A 95 -13.68 -2.71 25.03
C MET A 95 -13.71 -4.10 24.35
N ARG A 96 -14.69 -4.94 24.70
CA ARG A 96 -14.71 -6.36 24.30
C ARG A 96 -15.28 -6.60 22.90
N ARG A 97 -16.29 -5.84 22.46
CA ARG A 97 -17.00 -6.13 21.19
C ARG A 97 -16.18 -5.79 19.95
N PHE A 98 -15.66 -4.56 19.88
CA PHE A 98 -14.95 -4.07 18.70
C PHE A 98 -13.61 -4.80 18.48
N THR A 99 -12.78 -4.85 19.54
CA THR A 99 -11.46 -5.50 19.50
C THR A 99 -11.56 -6.98 19.15
N ALA A 100 -12.55 -7.69 19.69
CA ALA A 100 -12.79 -9.09 19.32
C ALA A 100 -13.24 -9.24 17.86
N LYS A 101 -14.04 -8.31 17.32
CA LYS A 101 -14.45 -8.34 15.91
C LYS A 101 -13.23 -8.34 14.98
N ILE A 102 -12.32 -7.36 15.12
CA ILE A 102 -11.15 -7.28 14.23
C ILE A 102 -10.16 -8.42 14.44
N VAL A 103 -9.89 -8.82 15.69
CA VAL A 103 -9.02 -10.00 15.96
C VAL A 103 -9.61 -11.28 15.37
N ASN A 104 -10.94 -11.40 15.26
CA ASN A 104 -11.57 -12.54 14.60
C ASN A 104 -11.49 -12.45 13.07
N MET A 105 -11.58 -11.26 12.45
CA MET A 105 -11.35 -11.10 11.00
C MET A 105 -9.89 -11.35 10.61
N MET A 106 -8.92 -10.92 11.42
CA MET A 106 -7.51 -11.28 11.24
C MET A 106 -7.32 -12.81 11.23
N LYS A 107 -7.93 -13.53 12.18
CA LYS A 107 -7.91 -15.01 12.21
C LYS A 107 -8.60 -15.64 11.00
N GLN A 108 -9.73 -15.09 10.54
CA GLN A 108 -10.44 -15.58 9.35
C GLN A 108 -9.54 -15.48 8.10
N GLU A 109 -8.75 -14.41 7.99
CA GLU A 109 -7.77 -14.27 6.92
C GLU A 109 -6.48 -15.09 7.09
N ASN A 110 -6.31 -15.77 8.24
CA ASN A 110 -5.08 -16.46 8.68
C ASN A 110 -3.90 -15.52 8.99
N LEU A 111 -4.18 -14.26 9.32
CA LEU A 111 -3.20 -13.25 9.75
C LEU A 111 -3.06 -13.24 11.28
N TYR A 112 -1.83 -13.10 11.78
CA TYR A 112 -1.57 -12.95 13.21
C TYR A 112 -1.86 -11.51 13.69
N ALA A 113 -2.43 -11.39 14.89
CA ALA A 113 -2.50 -10.11 15.61
C ALA A 113 -1.17 -9.84 16.33
N SER A 114 -0.63 -8.64 16.16
CA SER A 114 0.76 -8.30 16.54
C SER A 114 1.09 -8.34 18.04
N GLN A 115 2.31 -8.81 18.34
CA GLN A 115 3.14 -8.43 19.51
C GLN A 115 4.51 -7.87 19.06
N GLY A 116 4.61 -7.42 17.80
CA GLY A 116 5.85 -7.14 17.08
C GLY A 116 6.24 -8.28 16.12
N GLY A 117 7.24 -8.00 15.28
CA GLY A 117 7.85 -8.95 14.34
C GLY A 117 9.21 -8.41 13.86
N PRO A 118 10.07 -9.22 13.21
CA PRO A 118 11.40 -8.80 12.79
C PRO A 118 11.40 -7.76 11.66
N ILE A 119 10.34 -7.71 10.84
CA ILE A 119 10.13 -6.69 9.80
C ILE A 119 8.80 -5.99 10.10
N ILE A 120 8.83 -4.67 10.29
CA ILE A 120 7.65 -3.86 10.66
C ILE A 120 7.51 -2.68 9.69
N LEU A 121 6.45 -2.70 8.89
CA LEU A 121 6.05 -1.58 8.04
C LEU A 121 5.07 -0.68 8.81
N SER A 122 5.46 0.58 9.03
CA SER A 122 4.69 1.60 9.76
C SER A 122 4.57 2.87 8.90
N GLN A 123 3.51 3.08 8.12
CA GLN A 123 2.28 2.28 8.02
C GLN A 123 2.26 1.36 6.79
N TYR A 124 1.36 0.37 6.81
CA TYR A 124 1.03 -0.44 5.62
C TYR A 124 -0.27 0.05 4.96
N HIS A 125 -1.24 0.44 5.79
CA HIS A 125 -2.33 1.35 5.44
C HIS A 125 -2.47 2.41 6.53
N GLY A 126 -2.22 3.67 6.17
CA GLY A 126 -2.29 4.80 7.10
C GLY A 126 -3.72 5.29 7.39
N GLY A 127 -4.55 5.40 6.35
CA GLY A 127 -5.96 5.83 6.44
C GLY A 127 -6.16 7.30 6.83
N THR A 128 -7.31 7.60 7.45
CA THR A 128 -7.77 8.96 7.79
C THR A 128 -7.99 9.12 9.30
N ASN A 129 -7.61 10.26 9.87
CA ASN A 129 -7.96 10.66 11.24
C ASN A 129 -9.40 11.20 11.31
N PHE A 130 -10.39 10.32 11.13
CA PHE A 130 -11.82 10.67 11.18
C PHE A 130 -12.23 11.35 12.50
N GLY A 131 -13.22 12.24 12.42
CA GLY A 131 -13.72 13.02 13.55
C GLY A 131 -12.69 13.97 14.18
N ARG A 132 -12.87 14.26 15.48
CA ARG A 132 -12.10 15.28 16.22
C ARG A 132 -11.19 14.74 17.33
N THR A 133 -11.16 13.42 17.53
CA THR A 133 -10.49 12.72 18.65
C THR A 133 -9.43 11.70 18.21
N SER A 134 -9.24 11.52 16.89
CA SER A 134 -8.32 10.54 16.30
C SER A 134 -6.95 11.11 15.92
N GLY A 135 -6.93 12.37 15.45
CA GLY A 135 -5.71 13.08 15.06
C GLY A 135 -5.09 13.83 16.24
N GLY A 136 -3.77 13.68 16.41
CA GLY A 136 -2.99 14.39 17.44
C GLY A 136 -2.81 15.90 17.16
N PRO A 137 -2.06 16.62 18.03
CA PRO A 137 -1.74 18.03 17.86
C PRO A 137 -1.04 18.28 16.52
N PHE A 138 -1.57 19.22 15.73
CA PHE A 138 -1.09 19.58 14.38
C PHE A 138 -0.97 18.43 13.36
N ILE A 139 -1.43 17.22 13.70
CA ILE A 139 -1.55 16.11 12.74
C ILE A 139 -2.73 16.39 11.82
N THR A 140 -2.50 16.19 10.52
CA THR A 140 -3.46 16.30 9.43
C THR A 140 -4.58 15.25 9.52
N THR A 141 -5.69 15.51 8.84
CA THR A 141 -6.78 14.52 8.73
C THR A 141 -6.37 13.35 7.84
N SER A 142 -5.71 13.60 6.71
CA SER A 142 -4.97 12.55 6.02
C SER A 142 -3.89 11.97 6.93
N TYR A 143 -3.81 10.64 7.00
CA TYR A 143 -2.72 9.90 7.63
C TYR A 143 -2.08 8.94 6.62
N ASP A 144 -2.14 9.25 5.33
CA ASP A 144 -1.71 8.41 4.20
C ASP A 144 -0.32 7.79 4.36
N TYR A 145 0.64 8.51 4.96
CA TYR A 145 2.00 8.03 5.28
C TYR A 145 2.83 7.58 4.05
N ASP A 146 2.42 7.90 2.83
CA ASP A 146 2.95 7.32 1.59
C ASP A 146 2.90 5.77 1.62
N SER A 147 1.84 5.23 2.24
CA SER A 147 1.68 3.81 2.55
C SER A 147 1.54 2.94 1.29
N PRO A 148 1.96 1.66 1.33
CA PRO A 148 1.73 0.67 0.26
C PRO A 148 0.26 0.54 -0.15
N ILE A 149 -0.67 0.62 0.82
CA ILE A 149 -2.09 0.87 0.54
C ILE A 149 -2.38 2.31 0.96
N ASP A 150 -2.79 3.15 0.01
CA ASP A 150 -3.02 4.58 0.25
C ASP A 150 -4.21 4.83 1.21
N GLU A 151 -4.40 6.10 1.59
CA GLU A 151 -5.53 6.52 2.44
C GLU A 151 -6.89 6.00 1.95
N TYR A 152 -7.08 5.89 0.64
CA TYR A 152 -8.35 5.51 -0.01
C TYR A 152 -8.54 4.00 -0.15
N GLY A 153 -7.54 3.18 0.24
CA GLY A 153 -7.55 1.73 0.05
C GLY A 153 -7.03 1.27 -1.32
N LEU A 154 -6.41 2.16 -2.10
CA LEU A 154 -5.82 1.84 -3.40
C LEU A 154 -4.40 1.29 -3.23
N LEU A 155 -4.00 0.39 -4.12
CA LEU A 155 -2.61 -0.11 -4.16
C LEU A 155 -1.68 0.98 -4.71
N ARG A 156 -0.73 1.44 -3.89
CA ARG A 156 0.27 2.43 -4.28
C ARG A 156 1.39 1.76 -5.06
N GLN A 157 1.21 1.62 -6.37
CA GLN A 157 2.26 1.13 -7.26
C GLN A 157 3.31 2.22 -7.56
N PRO A 158 4.59 1.86 -7.77
CA PRO A 158 5.15 0.50 -7.74
C PRO A 158 5.47 -0.02 -6.32
N LYS A 159 5.25 0.78 -5.26
CA LYS A 159 5.67 0.46 -3.89
C LYS A 159 5.06 -0.84 -3.35
N TRP A 160 3.75 -1.05 -3.53
CA TRP A 160 3.07 -2.26 -3.05
C TRP A 160 3.58 -3.53 -3.74
N GLY A 161 3.68 -3.53 -5.08
CA GLY A 161 4.18 -4.66 -5.85
C GLY A 161 5.64 -4.98 -5.50
N HIS A 162 6.51 -3.96 -5.48
CA HIS A 162 7.92 -4.16 -5.10
C HIS A 162 8.06 -4.75 -3.69
N LEU A 163 7.26 -4.29 -2.72
CA LEU A 163 7.28 -4.87 -1.36
C LEU A 163 6.72 -6.30 -1.34
N LYS A 164 5.65 -6.60 -2.08
CA LYS A 164 5.13 -7.97 -2.26
C LYS A 164 6.24 -8.92 -2.73
N ASP A 165 7.01 -8.51 -3.74
CA ASP A 165 8.09 -9.37 -4.26
C ASP A 165 9.31 -9.44 -3.34
N VAL A 166 9.64 -8.36 -2.62
CA VAL A 166 10.62 -8.41 -1.51
C VAL A 166 10.19 -9.40 -0.43
N HIS A 167 8.91 -9.42 -0.05
CA HIS A 167 8.38 -10.37 0.93
C HIS A 167 8.47 -11.81 0.40
N LYS A 168 8.07 -12.08 -0.85
CA LYS A 168 8.24 -13.39 -1.49
C LYS A 168 9.71 -13.85 -1.49
N ALA A 169 10.65 -12.97 -1.85
CA ALA A 169 12.08 -13.29 -1.88
C ALA A 169 12.60 -13.65 -0.47
N ILE A 170 12.15 -12.92 0.57
CA ILE A 170 12.44 -13.23 1.97
C ILE A 170 11.82 -14.57 2.40
N LYS A 171 10.65 -14.96 1.87
CA LYS A 171 10.03 -16.27 2.13
C LYS A 171 10.77 -17.42 1.47
N LEU A 172 11.29 -17.26 0.26
CA LEU A 172 12.21 -18.24 -0.33
C LEU A 172 13.47 -18.43 0.55
N CYS A 173 14.00 -17.35 1.11
CA CYS A 173 15.11 -17.40 2.07
C CYS A 173 14.74 -17.94 3.47
N GLU A 174 13.45 -18.07 3.83
CA GLU A 174 13.00 -18.29 5.22
C GLU A 174 13.66 -19.51 5.87
N ALA A 175 13.81 -20.62 5.12
CA ALA A 175 14.43 -21.85 5.61
C ALA A 175 15.91 -21.68 6.01
N ALA A 176 16.68 -20.85 5.30
CA ALA A 176 18.06 -20.52 5.66
C ALA A 176 18.11 -19.53 6.83
N LEU A 177 17.28 -18.48 6.76
CA LEU A 177 17.20 -17.41 7.77
C LEU A 177 16.89 -17.96 9.17
N VAL A 178 15.95 -18.90 9.30
CA VAL A 178 15.58 -19.45 10.62
C VAL A 178 16.58 -20.48 11.17
N ALA A 179 17.54 -20.96 10.38
CA ALA A 179 18.36 -22.13 10.72
C ALA A 179 19.72 -21.83 11.36
N ARG A 180 20.48 -20.85 10.85
CA ARG A 180 21.82 -20.48 11.36
C ARG A 180 22.09 -18.97 11.20
N ASP A 181 22.89 -18.41 12.11
CA ASP A 181 23.39 -17.04 12.02
C ASP A 181 24.16 -16.75 10.72
N PRO A 182 24.12 -15.50 10.20
CA PRO A 182 24.79 -15.15 8.98
C PRO A 182 26.30 -14.98 9.15
N GLU A 183 27.03 -15.28 8.09
CA GLU A 183 28.43 -14.89 7.89
C GLU A 183 28.46 -13.72 6.89
N THR A 184 29.02 -12.58 7.28
CA THR A 184 29.17 -11.40 6.41
C THR A 184 30.63 -11.23 5.97
N THR A 185 30.85 -11.15 4.65
CA THR A 185 32.17 -11.02 4.02
C THR A 185 32.18 -9.85 3.04
N SER A 186 33.22 -9.01 3.07
CA SER A 186 33.39 -7.95 2.07
C SER A 186 33.70 -8.54 0.69
N LEU A 187 33.11 -7.94 -0.34
CA LEU A 187 33.38 -8.19 -1.77
C LEU A 187 34.21 -7.05 -2.40
N GLY A 188 34.55 -6.02 -1.61
CA GLY A 188 35.19 -4.77 -2.06
C GLY A 188 34.77 -3.57 -1.21
N SER A 189 35.27 -2.39 -1.57
CA SER A 189 34.84 -1.13 -0.93
C SER A 189 33.34 -0.92 -1.15
N ASN A 190 32.59 -0.66 -0.08
CA ASN A 190 31.12 -0.50 -0.09
C ASN A 190 30.33 -1.73 -0.59
N LEU A 191 30.94 -2.92 -0.63
CA LEU A 191 30.36 -4.13 -1.21
C LEU A 191 30.48 -5.32 -0.26
N GLU A 192 29.36 -6.00 0.01
CA GLU A 192 29.28 -7.06 1.03
C GLU A 192 28.40 -8.22 0.58
N ALA A 193 28.75 -9.45 0.97
CA ALA A 193 27.88 -10.62 0.94
C ALA A 193 27.53 -11.01 2.37
N THR A 194 26.24 -11.14 2.69
CA THR A 194 25.75 -11.73 3.93
C THR A 194 25.10 -13.06 3.62
N VAL A 195 25.64 -14.17 4.16
CA VAL A 195 25.33 -15.54 3.76
C VAL A 195 24.81 -16.35 4.94
N TYR A 196 23.66 -17.00 4.76
CA TYR A 196 23.03 -17.91 5.72
C TYR A 196 23.14 -19.33 5.16
N LYS A 197 24.08 -20.14 5.66
CA LYS A 197 24.36 -21.48 5.10
C LYS A 197 24.34 -22.58 6.15
N THR A 198 23.54 -23.62 5.89
CA THR A 198 23.43 -24.82 6.73
C THR A 198 24.38 -25.93 6.28
N GLU A 199 24.74 -26.84 7.19
CA GLU A 199 25.44 -28.10 6.84
C GLU A 199 24.62 -29.00 5.92
N SER A 200 23.29 -28.94 6.03
CA SER A 200 22.32 -29.57 5.11
C SER A 200 22.26 -28.95 3.71
N GLY A 201 23.12 -27.97 3.38
CA GLY A 201 23.24 -27.39 2.04
C GLY A 201 22.26 -26.27 1.71
N VAL A 202 21.18 -26.07 2.49
CA VAL A 202 20.29 -24.91 2.38
C VAL A 202 21.11 -23.63 2.60
N CYS A 203 21.09 -22.72 1.63
CA CYS A 203 21.94 -21.54 1.56
C CYS A 203 21.16 -20.36 0.98
N ALA A 204 21.09 -19.22 1.68
CA ALA A 204 20.61 -17.95 1.13
C ALA A 204 21.67 -16.85 1.27
N ALA A 205 21.82 -15.99 0.27
CA ALA A 205 22.78 -14.89 0.27
C ALA A 205 22.13 -13.55 -0.10
N PHE A 206 22.67 -12.48 0.47
CA PHE A 206 22.29 -11.09 0.24
C PHE A 206 23.55 -10.33 -0.19
N LEU A 207 23.60 -9.87 -1.44
CA LEU A 207 24.74 -9.13 -1.99
C LEU A 207 24.40 -7.64 -2.01
N ALA A 208 25.04 -6.87 -1.13
CA ALA A 208 24.77 -5.46 -0.91
C ALA A 208 25.80 -4.56 -1.58
N ASN A 209 25.33 -3.46 -2.18
CA ASN A 209 26.12 -2.30 -2.57
C ASN A 209 25.61 -1.08 -1.78
N VAL A 210 26.41 -0.64 -0.81
CA VAL A 210 26.11 0.52 0.05
C VAL A 210 26.70 1.83 -0.47
N ASP A 211 27.30 1.83 -1.66
CA ASP A 211 27.69 3.06 -2.35
C ASP A 211 26.44 3.76 -2.90
N SER A 212 26.24 5.03 -2.56
CA SER A 212 25.07 5.81 -3.02
C SER A 212 25.24 6.43 -4.42
N ARG A 213 26.39 6.22 -5.06
CA ARG A 213 26.74 6.83 -6.36
C ARG A 213 27.10 5.78 -7.40
N SER A 214 27.90 4.81 -6.99
CA SER A 214 28.65 3.90 -7.87
C SER A 214 27.95 2.55 -8.01
N GLU A 215 27.74 2.12 -9.24
CA GLU A 215 27.25 0.77 -9.57
C GLU A 215 28.46 -0.17 -9.69
N ALA A 216 28.30 -1.43 -9.27
CA ALA A 216 29.40 -2.38 -9.18
C ALA A 216 29.07 -3.73 -9.83
N THR A 217 30.10 -4.50 -10.14
CA THR A 217 29.96 -5.90 -10.53
C THR A 217 30.90 -6.74 -9.66
N VAL A 218 30.35 -7.68 -8.91
CA VAL A 218 31.06 -8.52 -7.93
C VAL A 218 31.13 -9.97 -8.38
N ASN A 219 32.20 -10.67 -8.03
CA ASN A 219 32.26 -12.13 -8.15
C ASN A 219 31.89 -12.76 -6.80
N PHE A 220 30.91 -13.67 -6.80
CA PHE A 220 30.48 -14.43 -5.62
C PHE A 220 30.17 -15.87 -6.03
N ASN A 221 30.71 -16.85 -5.30
CA ASN A 221 30.62 -18.29 -5.65
C ASN A 221 31.05 -18.64 -7.10
N GLY A 222 31.91 -17.83 -7.73
CA GLY A 222 32.35 -18.01 -9.12
C GLY A 222 31.47 -17.34 -10.18
N ASN A 223 30.29 -16.82 -9.79
CA ASN A 223 29.36 -16.11 -10.66
C ASN A 223 29.58 -14.59 -10.58
N SER A 224 29.26 -13.88 -11.66
CA SER A 224 29.33 -12.42 -11.74
C SER A 224 27.96 -11.78 -11.54
N TYR A 225 27.84 -10.84 -10.60
CA TYR A 225 26.58 -10.16 -10.29
C TYR A 225 26.75 -8.64 -10.36
N HIS A 226 25.88 -7.99 -11.14
CA HIS A 226 25.79 -6.54 -11.18
C HIS A 226 24.88 -6.02 -10.05
N LEU A 227 25.39 -5.08 -9.25
CA LEU A 227 24.73 -4.47 -8.11
C LEU A 227 24.60 -2.94 -8.34
N PRO A 228 23.38 -2.44 -8.63
CA PRO A 228 23.11 -1.00 -8.65
C PRO A 228 23.53 -0.31 -7.34
N ALA A 229 23.88 0.96 -7.42
CA ALA A 229 24.21 1.79 -6.27
C ALA A 229 23.02 1.83 -5.30
N TRP A 230 23.30 1.69 -4.00
CA TRP A 230 22.32 1.64 -2.91
C TRP A 230 21.26 0.54 -3.09
N SER A 231 21.71 -0.71 -3.26
CA SER A 231 20.83 -1.86 -3.48
C SER A 231 21.33 -3.16 -2.84
N VAL A 232 20.41 -4.10 -2.66
CA VAL A 232 20.70 -5.48 -2.24
C VAL A 232 20.08 -6.46 -3.23
N SER A 233 20.86 -7.40 -3.73
CA SER A 233 20.39 -8.56 -4.50
C SER A 233 20.16 -9.76 -3.56
N ILE A 234 19.03 -10.44 -3.71
CA ILE A 234 18.60 -11.58 -2.88
C ILE A 234 18.74 -12.88 -3.67
N LEU A 235 19.45 -13.86 -3.11
CA LEU A 235 19.75 -15.17 -3.72
C LEU A 235 19.34 -16.31 -2.76
N PRO A 236 18.11 -16.85 -2.83
CA PRO A 236 17.62 -17.88 -1.91
C PRO A 236 18.30 -19.26 -2.01
N ASP A 237 19.20 -19.41 -2.97
CA ASP A 237 20.00 -20.62 -3.26
C ASP A 237 21.52 -20.34 -3.25
N CYS A 238 21.93 -19.11 -2.90
CA CYS A 238 23.30 -18.59 -3.02
C CYS A 238 23.89 -18.56 -4.45
N LYS A 239 23.08 -18.62 -5.52
CA LYS A 239 23.53 -18.64 -6.93
C LYS A 239 22.72 -17.77 -7.89
N THR A 240 21.43 -17.56 -7.65
CA THR A 240 20.54 -16.88 -8.61
C THR A 240 19.82 -15.71 -7.95
N VAL A 241 19.90 -14.53 -8.57
CA VAL A 241 19.22 -13.32 -8.07
C VAL A 241 17.75 -13.38 -8.43
N VAL A 242 16.88 -13.49 -7.42
CA VAL A 242 15.41 -13.47 -7.61
C VAL A 242 14.83 -12.08 -7.52
N LEU A 243 15.52 -11.17 -6.82
CA LEU A 243 15.14 -9.77 -6.68
C LEU A 243 16.37 -8.91 -6.38
N ASN A 244 16.37 -7.66 -6.84
CA ASN A 244 17.26 -6.61 -6.34
C ASN A 244 16.44 -5.38 -5.94
N THR A 245 16.74 -4.78 -4.79
CA THR A 245 15.94 -3.69 -4.18
C THR A 245 15.94 -2.35 -4.94
N ALA A 246 16.70 -2.24 -6.04
CA ALA A 246 16.69 -1.10 -6.95
C ALA A 246 16.24 -1.48 -8.38
N LYS A 247 16.06 -2.77 -8.70
CA LYS A 247 15.50 -3.24 -9.98
C LYS A 247 13.96 -3.19 -9.93
N ASN A 248 13.43 -1.99 -9.73
CA ASN A 248 11.98 -1.75 -9.68
C ASN A 248 11.45 -1.47 -11.09
N TYR A 249 10.12 -1.39 -11.26
CA TYR A 249 9.50 -0.96 -12.53
C TYR A 249 9.77 0.53 -12.81
N GLY A 250 10.98 0.82 -13.31
CA GLY A 250 11.50 2.15 -13.60
C GLY A 250 12.16 2.86 -12.41
N ALA A 251 13.19 3.64 -12.70
CA ALA A 251 13.67 4.69 -11.82
C ALA A 251 12.82 5.97 -11.99
N TYR A 252 12.93 6.92 -11.06
CA TYR A 252 12.36 8.27 -11.17
C TYR A 252 10.83 8.39 -11.10
N PHE A 253 10.13 7.41 -10.51
CA PHE A 253 8.69 7.55 -10.21
C PHE A 253 8.39 8.75 -9.29
N ASP A 254 9.38 9.12 -8.48
CA ASP A 254 9.43 10.22 -7.52
C ASP A 254 9.61 11.62 -8.14
N LYS A 255 9.84 11.71 -9.46
CA LYS A 255 10.23 12.96 -10.15
C LYS A 255 9.10 13.66 -10.93
N LYS A 256 7.84 13.50 -10.52
CA LYS A 256 6.68 14.08 -11.24
C LYS A 256 5.57 14.53 -10.29
N GLY A 257 5.33 15.83 -10.24
CA GLY A 257 4.21 16.41 -9.50
C GLY A 257 2.86 16.14 -10.17
N ALA A 258 1.78 16.17 -9.38
CA ALA A 258 0.40 16.06 -9.87
C ALA A 258 -0.23 17.45 -10.02
N GLY A 259 -0.77 17.76 -11.19
CA GLY A 259 -1.39 19.05 -11.51
C GLY A 259 -1.27 19.39 -12.99
N VAL A 260 -1.67 20.60 -13.38
CA VAL A 260 -1.50 21.11 -14.74
C VAL A 260 -0.08 21.66 -14.90
N THR A 261 0.87 20.80 -15.29
CA THR A 261 2.29 21.17 -15.45
C THR A 261 2.62 21.93 -16.74
N GLY A 262 1.61 22.23 -17.56
CA GLY A 262 1.76 22.88 -18.87
C GLY A 262 2.37 21.98 -19.96
N PRO A 263 2.50 22.50 -21.20
CA PRO A 263 2.05 23.83 -21.62
C PRO A 263 0.53 23.90 -21.83
N VAL A 264 -0.10 25.01 -21.41
CA VAL A 264 -1.53 25.27 -21.60
C VAL A 264 -1.71 26.20 -22.79
N GLN A 265 -2.23 25.70 -23.91
CA GLN A 265 -2.32 26.46 -25.17
C GLN A 265 -3.76 26.68 -25.64
N LEU A 266 -4.11 27.95 -25.86
CA LEU A 266 -5.38 28.36 -26.47
C LEU A 266 -5.19 28.52 -27.98
N LYS A 267 -6.00 27.81 -28.77
CA LYS A 267 -5.96 27.81 -30.25
C LYS A 267 -7.30 28.26 -30.83
N GLY A 268 -7.28 28.87 -32.02
CA GLY A 268 -8.51 29.27 -32.73
C GLY A 268 -9.01 30.68 -32.42
N LEU A 269 -8.13 31.61 -32.04
CA LEU A 269 -8.46 33.04 -31.99
C LEU A 269 -8.84 33.55 -33.40
N ARG A 270 -9.62 34.64 -33.48
CA ARG A 270 -10.21 35.16 -34.75
C ARG A 270 -9.19 35.55 -35.84
N ASN A 271 -7.92 35.62 -35.49
CA ASN A 271 -6.76 35.92 -36.33
C ASN A 271 -5.83 34.70 -36.56
N GLY A 272 -6.26 33.49 -36.20
CA GLY A 272 -5.53 32.23 -36.43
C GLY A 272 -4.36 31.95 -35.48
N SER A 273 -4.09 32.82 -34.49
CA SER A 273 -2.96 32.63 -33.57
C SER A 273 -3.23 31.57 -32.49
N THR A 274 -2.13 31.07 -31.92
CA THR A 274 -2.09 30.29 -30.68
C THR A 274 -1.50 31.17 -29.58
N VAL A 275 -2.06 31.10 -28.36
CA VAL A 275 -1.52 31.79 -27.18
C VAL A 275 -1.20 30.76 -26.10
N ASP A 276 -0.02 30.88 -25.50
CA ASP A 276 0.40 30.07 -24.36
C ASP A 276 0.01 30.75 -23.05
N LEU A 277 -0.67 30.02 -22.17
CA LEU A 277 -1.20 30.48 -20.89
C LEU A 277 -0.36 30.00 -19.70
N SER A 278 0.70 29.22 -19.93
CA SER A 278 1.52 28.59 -18.87
C SER A 278 2.26 29.60 -18.00
N SER A 279 2.54 30.79 -18.53
CA SER A 279 3.20 31.91 -17.84
C SER A 279 2.25 33.04 -17.43
N GLN A 280 0.93 32.86 -17.61
CA GLN A 280 -0.07 33.83 -17.19
C GLN A 280 -0.38 33.69 -15.68
N GLN A 281 -1.04 34.69 -15.10
CA GLN A 281 -1.36 34.69 -13.68
C GLN A 281 -2.54 33.76 -13.35
N TRP A 282 -2.24 32.59 -12.78
CA TRP A 282 -3.24 31.63 -12.28
C TRP A 282 -3.71 32.00 -10.88
N THR A 283 -4.98 31.74 -10.57
CA THR A 283 -5.58 31.92 -9.24
C THR A 283 -6.25 30.62 -8.80
N TYR A 284 -6.12 30.26 -7.53
CA TYR A 284 -6.60 29.00 -6.95
C TYR A 284 -7.29 29.28 -5.61
N GLN A 285 -8.33 28.52 -5.25
CA GLN A 285 -9.03 28.63 -3.97
C GLN A 285 -9.62 27.27 -3.53
N ILE A 286 -9.66 27.04 -2.22
CA ILE A 286 -9.95 25.77 -1.54
C ILE A 286 -10.52 26.12 -0.15
N GLY A 287 -11.55 25.42 0.33
CA GLY A 287 -12.24 25.76 1.60
C GLY A 287 -13.20 26.93 1.43
N LEU A 288 -14.37 26.86 2.07
CA LEU A 288 -15.55 27.62 1.64
C LEU A 288 -16.26 28.25 2.87
N ARG A 289 -16.60 29.56 2.82
CA ARG A 289 -17.03 30.46 3.90
C ARG A 289 -17.80 29.78 4.99
N GLY A 290 -18.86 29.16 4.51
CA GLY A 290 -20.12 29.33 5.18
C GLY A 290 -20.36 28.14 6.03
N GLU A 291 -19.30 27.61 6.66
CA GLU A 291 -19.13 26.42 7.48
C GLU A 291 -19.14 26.61 9.08
N GLU A 292 -19.18 27.83 9.70
CA GLU A 292 -19.40 28.25 11.15
C GLU A 292 -20.56 29.23 11.79
N LEU A 293 -21.92 29.22 11.49
CA LEU A 293 -23.24 29.77 12.09
C LEU A 293 -24.26 28.77 12.86
N ALA A 294 -23.88 27.76 13.63
CA ALA A 294 -24.68 26.63 14.16
C ALA A 294 -25.69 25.88 13.23
N LEU A 295 -25.68 26.14 11.91
CA LEU A 295 -26.61 25.56 10.94
C LEU A 295 -26.46 24.02 10.72
N SER A 296 -25.45 23.41 11.35
CA SER A 296 -25.04 22.00 11.24
C SER A 296 -26.17 20.97 11.31
N SER A 297 -27.19 21.24 12.13
CA SER A 297 -28.33 20.35 12.37
C SER A 297 -29.30 20.24 11.19
N GLY A 298 -29.30 21.18 10.25
CA GLY A 298 -30.34 21.31 9.23
C GLY A 298 -31.70 21.83 9.73
N THR A 299 -31.85 22.11 11.03
CA THR A 299 -33.13 22.45 11.68
C THR A 299 -33.17 23.82 12.37
N SER A 300 -32.11 24.63 12.21
CA SER A 300 -32.04 25.98 12.78
C SER A 300 -33.01 26.96 12.10
N SER A 301 -33.73 27.76 12.89
CA SER A 301 -34.57 28.87 12.39
C SER A 301 -33.77 30.05 11.82
N LEU A 302 -32.45 29.94 11.77
CA LEU A 302 -31.53 30.90 11.14
C LEU A 302 -31.15 30.50 9.70
N TRP A 303 -31.62 29.34 9.20
CA TRP A 303 -31.51 28.97 7.79
C TRP A 303 -32.41 29.88 6.94
N VAL A 304 -31.81 30.87 6.26
CA VAL A 304 -32.52 31.69 5.27
C VAL A 304 -32.23 31.15 3.87
N SER A 305 -33.27 30.71 3.16
CA SER A 305 -33.16 30.29 1.74
C SER A 305 -32.96 31.52 0.85
N GLN A 306 -31.71 31.93 0.68
CA GLN A 306 -31.28 33.03 -0.19
C GLN A 306 -31.01 32.51 -1.62
N PRO A 307 -31.20 33.33 -2.67
CA PRO A 307 -30.82 32.96 -4.05
C PRO A 307 -29.29 32.96 -4.28
N THR A 308 -28.50 33.47 -3.33
CA THR A 308 -27.04 33.51 -3.38
C THR A 308 -26.45 33.19 -2.01
N LEU A 309 -25.26 32.58 -2.01
CA LEU A 309 -24.57 32.14 -0.79
C LEU A 309 -23.41 33.09 -0.42
N PRO A 310 -23.08 33.24 0.88
CA PRO A 310 -21.96 34.06 1.34
C PRO A 310 -20.56 33.60 0.82
N LYS A 311 -19.67 34.55 0.45
CA LYS A 311 -18.21 34.39 0.15
C LYS A 311 -17.28 35.25 1.06
N ASP A 312 -16.29 34.63 1.72
CA ASP A 312 -15.17 35.14 2.55
C ASP A 312 -15.51 35.88 3.88
N GLN A 313 -15.91 35.15 4.93
CA GLN A 313 -16.10 35.56 6.35
C GLN A 313 -15.43 34.43 7.14
N PRO A 314 -14.81 34.70 8.31
CA PRO A 314 -14.87 33.77 9.43
C PRO A 314 -16.23 33.88 10.17
N LEU A 315 -16.72 32.73 10.66
CA LEU A 315 -17.86 32.46 11.54
C LEU A 315 -19.30 32.39 10.94
N VAL A 316 -19.59 31.55 9.91
CA VAL A 316 -20.95 31.32 9.27
C VAL A 316 -21.19 29.85 8.77
N TRP A 317 -22.27 28.96 8.92
CA TRP A 317 -22.27 27.38 9.03
C TRP A 317 -22.96 26.55 7.87
N TYR A 318 -22.25 25.51 7.37
CA TYR A 318 -22.55 24.60 6.23
C TYR A 318 -22.25 23.12 6.67
N LYS A 319 -22.18 22.87 7.99
CA LYS A 319 -22.28 21.57 8.72
C LYS A 319 -20.88 20.86 9.02
N ALA A 320 -20.60 19.52 9.16
CA ALA A 320 -19.19 18.95 9.39
C ALA A 320 -18.98 17.39 9.31
N TRP A 321 -19.62 16.70 8.37
CA TRP A 321 -19.93 15.26 8.30
C TRP A 321 -20.23 14.79 6.84
N ILE A 322 -20.65 13.55 6.63
CA ILE A 322 -21.51 13.08 5.52
C ILE A 322 -22.56 12.17 6.12
N ASN A 323 -23.85 12.44 5.89
CA ASN A 323 -24.97 11.67 6.45
C ASN A 323 -24.84 11.40 7.97
N GLY A 324 -24.26 12.36 8.72
CA GLY A 324 -23.99 12.27 10.16
C GLY A 324 -22.64 11.66 10.58
N GLN A 325 -21.83 11.14 9.66
CA GLN A 325 -20.50 10.56 9.93
C GLN A 325 -19.37 11.59 9.72
N SER A 326 -18.46 11.75 10.68
CA SER A 326 -17.53 12.90 10.69
C SER A 326 -16.26 12.60 9.88
N ILE A 327 -16.08 13.32 8.77
CA ILE A 327 -14.95 13.12 7.84
C ILE A 327 -13.59 13.51 8.45
N GLY A 328 -13.58 14.37 9.47
CA GLY A 328 -12.38 14.82 10.17
C GLY A 328 -12.31 16.34 10.30
N ARG A 329 -11.15 16.85 10.72
CA ARG A 329 -10.79 18.27 10.59
C ARG A 329 -10.40 18.57 9.13
N TYR A 330 -10.31 19.84 8.73
CA TYR A 330 -9.53 20.24 7.57
C TYR A 330 -9.04 21.68 7.76
N TRP A 331 -8.00 22.10 7.05
CA TRP A 331 -7.30 23.37 7.33
C TRP A 331 -6.55 23.91 6.10
N PRO A 332 -7.25 24.31 5.02
CA PRO A 332 -6.63 24.56 3.72
C PRO A 332 -5.78 25.85 3.71
N LYS A 333 -6.06 26.78 4.62
CA LYS A 333 -5.26 28.00 4.81
C LYS A 333 -3.95 27.79 5.56
N TYR A 334 -3.74 26.63 6.19
CA TYR A 334 -2.43 26.29 6.76
C TYR A 334 -1.54 25.74 5.63
N THR A 335 -1.05 26.65 4.78
CA THR A 335 -0.21 26.28 3.65
C THR A 335 1.10 25.66 4.12
N ALA A 336 1.52 24.57 3.46
CA ALA A 336 2.87 24.05 3.66
C ALA A 336 3.87 25.11 3.14
N PRO A 337 4.92 25.47 3.89
CA PRO A 337 5.91 26.42 3.41
C PRO A 337 6.68 25.83 2.23
N ASP A 338 7.08 26.64 1.25
CA ASP A 338 7.79 26.16 0.06
C ASP A 338 9.19 25.61 0.39
N SER A 339 9.86 26.22 1.37
CA SER A 339 11.24 25.93 1.76
C SER A 339 11.45 24.46 2.18
N GLY A 340 12.27 23.73 1.43
CA GLY A 340 12.55 22.31 1.67
C GLY A 340 11.64 21.33 0.91
N CYS A 341 10.90 21.79 -0.09
CA CYS A 341 10.55 20.91 -1.23
C CYS A 341 11.75 20.83 -2.17
N THR A 342 11.97 19.68 -2.83
CA THR A 342 12.97 19.53 -3.90
C THR A 342 12.29 19.00 -5.16
N ASP A 343 12.48 19.66 -6.30
CA ASP A 343 11.81 19.32 -7.57
C ASP A 343 12.11 17.90 -8.09
N SER A 344 13.13 17.26 -7.52
CA SER A 344 13.27 15.81 -7.57
C SER A 344 14.06 15.28 -6.38
N CYS A 345 13.82 14.02 -6.01
CA CYS A 345 14.66 13.29 -5.06
C CYS A 345 15.38 12.12 -5.76
N ASN A 346 15.80 11.10 -5.00
CA ASN A 346 16.45 9.88 -5.49
C ASN A 346 16.36 8.81 -4.38
N TYR A 347 16.23 7.53 -4.72
CA TYR A 347 16.25 6.43 -3.75
C TYR A 347 17.64 6.19 -3.13
N ARG A 348 18.71 6.67 -3.79
CA ARG A 348 20.10 6.41 -3.40
C ARG A 348 20.54 7.23 -2.19
N GLY A 349 20.97 6.54 -1.13
CA GLY A 349 21.49 7.14 0.10
C GLY A 349 20.47 7.19 1.25
N SER A 350 20.88 7.81 2.36
CA SER A 350 20.07 7.88 3.58
C SER A 350 18.79 8.69 3.38
N PHE A 351 17.64 8.08 3.69
CA PHE A 351 16.34 8.73 3.64
C PHE A 351 16.19 9.84 4.71
N SER A 352 15.46 10.89 4.35
CA SER A 352 15.01 11.98 5.23
C SER A 352 13.51 12.22 5.01
N PRO A 353 12.68 12.42 6.06
CA PRO A 353 11.23 12.58 5.96
C PRO A 353 10.78 13.96 5.41
N SER A 354 11.58 14.58 4.54
CA SER A 354 11.39 15.94 4.01
C SER A 354 10.38 16.00 2.86
N LYS A 355 9.09 15.97 3.24
CA LYS A 355 7.86 16.37 2.50
C LYS A 355 7.39 15.56 1.29
N LEU A 356 6.08 15.29 1.30
CA LEU A 356 5.17 15.46 0.15
C LEU A 356 3.74 15.68 0.71
N TYR A 357 2.90 16.51 0.07
CA TYR A 357 1.53 16.76 0.55
C TYR A 357 0.52 16.94 -0.60
N LEU A 358 -0.71 16.46 -0.39
CA LEU A 358 -1.89 16.71 -1.22
C LEU A 358 -3.07 17.03 -0.30
N VAL A 359 -3.73 18.18 -0.52
CA VAL A 359 -4.87 18.61 0.31
C VAL A 359 -6.15 18.01 -0.26
N ALA A 360 -6.40 16.74 0.06
CA ALA A 360 -7.67 16.05 -0.21
C ALA A 360 -8.18 15.42 1.09
N ILE A 361 -9.49 15.50 1.33
CA ILE A 361 -10.15 14.90 2.48
C ILE A 361 -10.86 13.64 1.99
N MET A 362 -10.50 12.47 2.51
CA MET A 362 -11.24 11.25 2.20
C MET A 362 -12.59 11.23 2.94
N PHE A 363 -13.63 10.76 2.26
CA PHE A 363 -14.79 10.14 2.89
C PHE A 363 -15.05 8.74 2.31
N PRO A 364 -15.39 7.74 3.13
CA PRO A 364 -15.71 6.39 2.67
C PRO A 364 -16.97 6.33 1.79
N ARG A 365 -16.92 5.57 0.68
CA ARG A 365 -18.12 5.28 -0.14
C ARG A 365 -19.25 4.63 0.68
N SER A 366 -18.93 3.89 1.73
CA SER A 366 -19.87 3.24 2.65
C SER A 366 -20.66 4.20 3.55
N TRP A 367 -20.40 5.52 3.50
CA TRP A 367 -21.21 6.54 4.15
C TRP A 367 -22.21 7.22 3.20
N LEU A 368 -22.15 6.90 1.90
CA LEU A 368 -23.07 7.42 0.89
C LEU A 368 -24.33 6.55 0.75
N GLN A 369 -25.44 7.20 0.42
CA GLN A 369 -26.69 6.62 -0.05
C GLN A 369 -26.77 6.77 -1.59
N ALA A 370 -27.71 6.06 -2.23
CA ALA A 370 -27.88 6.13 -3.70
C ALA A 370 -28.37 7.50 -4.20
N SER A 371 -29.05 8.26 -3.35
CA SER A 371 -29.57 9.60 -3.59
C SER A 371 -29.55 10.41 -2.28
N GLU A 372 -29.87 11.71 -2.36
CA GLU A 372 -30.16 12.57 -1.19
C GLU A 372 -29.07 12.63 -0.11
N ASN A 373 -27.80 12.44 -0.52
CA ASN A 373 -26.64 12.60 0.36
C ASN A 373 -26.52 14.03 0.88
N VAL A 374 -26.41 14.18 2.20
CA VAL A 374 -26.12 15.47 2.83
C VAL A 374 -24.60 15.59 2.95
N LEU A 375 -24.00 16.58 2.26
CA LEU A 375 -22.65 17.09 2.52
C LEU A 375 -22.71 18.26 3.53
N VAL A 376 -21.65 18.37 4.32
CA VAL A 376 -21.73 18.86 5.70
C VAL A 376 -20.28 19.31 6.11
N LEU A 377 -19.88 20.61 6.24
CA LEU A 377 -18.46 21.06 6.46
C LEU A 377 -18.25 22.34 7.37
N PHE A 378 -17.11 22.49 8.13
CA PHE A 378 -16.75 23.54 9.16
C PHE A 378 -15.43 24.36 8.90
N GLU A 379 -15.47 25.67 8.57
CA GLU A 379 -14.37 26.51 7.98
C GLU A 379 -13.95 27.69 8.86
N GLU A 380 -13.24 27.41 9.95
CA GLU A 380 -12.74 28.36 10.96
C GLU A 380 -12.03 29.64 10.44
N MET A 381 -11.69 29.73 9.15
CA MET A 381 -10.93 30.81 8.53
C MET A 381 -11.58 31.48 7.28
N GLY A 382 -12.70 30.96 6.75
CA GLY A 382 -13.50 31.51 5.62
C GLY A 382 -13.04 31.22 4.17
N GLY A 383 -13.96 31.12 3.20
CA GLY A 383 -13.67 30.94 1.75
C GLY A 383 -14.85 31.27 0.83
N ASP A 384 -14.97 30.72 -0.39
CA ASP A 384 -16.13 30.90 -1.31
C ASP A 384 -17.36 30.04 -0.87
N PRO A 385 -18.42 29.73 -1.66
CA PRO A 385 -19.22 28.51 -1.38
C PRO A 385 -19.35 27.52 -2.54
N GLU A 386 -18.87 27.84 -3.73
CA GLU A 386 -19.19 27.13 -4.98
C GLU A 386 -18.05 26.26 -5.53
N GLN A 387 -16.88 26.23 -4.85
CA GLN A 387 -15.66 25.58 -5.36
C GLN A 387 -15.38 24.20 -4.74
N ILE A 388 -16.26 23.67 -3.88
CA ILE A 388 -16.19 22.25 -3.48
C ILE A 388 -16.71 21.40 -4.63
N SER A 389 -15.79 20.66 -5.23
CA SER A 389 -16.11 19.55 -6.11
C SER A 389 -15.90 18.23 -5.38
N LEU A 390 -16.79 17.26 -5.61
CA LEU A 390 -16.54 15.88 -5.24
C LEU A 390 -15.65 15.25 -6.31
N ALA A 391 -14.40 14.95 -5.96
CA ALA A 391 -13.46 14.28 -6.85
C ALA A 391 -13.50 12.76 -6.64
N THR A 392 -13.79 11.99 -7.70
CA THR A 392 -13.56 10.54 -7.68
C THR A 392 -12.07 10.28 -7.84
N ARG A 393 -11.43 9.64 -6.85
CA ARG A 393 -10.05 9.16 -6.98
C ARG A 393 -10.07 7.86 -7.79
N GLU A 394 -9.62 7.95 -9.04
CA GLU A 394 -9.52 6.83 -9.97
C GLU A 394 -8.06 6.63 -10.42
N THR A 395 -7.67 5.39 -10.66
CA THR A 395 -6.33 5.03 -11.19
C THR A 395 -6.27 5.27 -12.70
N GLY A 396 -6.38 6.54 -13.10
CA GLY A 396 -6.60 6.95 -14.50
C GLY A 396 -5.48 6.66 -15.50
N SER A 397 -4.34 6.10 -15.07
CA SER A 397 -3.31 5.47 -15.94
C SER A 397 -2.41 4.56 -15.11
N ILE A 398 -2.35 3.28 -15.47
CA ILE A 398 -1.28 2.36 -15.02
C ILE A 398 -0.14 2.35 -16.05
N CYS A 399 1.03 1.90 -15.62
CA CYS A 399 2.24 1.84 -16.43
C CYS A 399 3.16 0.75 -15.88
N SER A 400 4.00 0.15 -16.73
CA SER A 400 5.05 -0.75 -16.31
C SER A 400 6.25 -0.63 -17.26
N HIS A 401 7.43 -1.01 -16.79
CA HIS A 401 8.69 -0.96 -17.53
C HIS A 401 9.63 -2.05 -17.01
N ILE A 402 9.91 -3.05 -17.82
CA ILE A 402 10.84 -4.15 -17.51
C ILE A 402 12.07 -4.11 -18.44
N LEU A 403 13.11 -4.83 -18.06
CA LEU A 403 14.33 -5.02 -18.86
C LEU A 403 14.46 -6.50 -19.23
N GLU A 404 15.07 -6.81 -20.38
CA GLU A 404 15.47 -8.19 -20.77
C GLU A 404 16.38 -8.86 -19.72
N THR A 405 17.03 -8.07 -18.84
CA THR A 405 17.89 -8.52 -17.74
C THR A 405 17.25 -8.34 -16.35
N HIS A 406 15.92 -8.18 -16.28
CA HIS A 406 15.17 -8.29 -15.03
C HIS A 406 15.09 -9.78 -14.62
N PRO A 407 15.14 -10.12 -13.32
CA PRO A 407 14.91 -11.49 -12.85
C PRO A 407 13.57 -12.06 -13.31
N MET A 408 13.46 -13.39 -13.32
CA MET A 408 12.15 -14.05 -13.42
C MET A 408 11.31 -13.74 -12.19
N GLU A 409 9.99 -13.82 -12.33
CA GLU A 409 9.05 -13.64 -11.22
C GLU A 409 9.34 -14.57 -10.04
N VAL A 410 9.18 -14.03 -8.83
CA VAL A 410 9.54 -14.75 -7.60
C VAL A 410 8.67 -15.99 -7.36
N ASP A 411 7.44 -16.03 -7.91
CA ASP A 411 6.54 -17.18 -7.75
C ASP A 411 6.99 -18.40 -8.57
N MET A 412 7.65 -18.19 -9.72
CA MET A 412 8.17 -19.26 -10.58
C MET A 412 9.25 -20.12 -9.91
N TRP A 413 9.84 -19.65 -8.82
CA TRP A 413 10.78 -20.43 -8.00
C TRP A 413 10.15 -21.66 -7.33
N THR A 414 8.81 -21.72 -7.30
CA THR A 414 8.05 -22.88 -6.81
C THR A 414 7.63 -23.86 -7.91
N THR A 415 7.73 -23.49 -9.19
CA THR A 415 7.35 -24.32 -10.34
C THR A 415 8.44 -25.34 -10.72
N ASP A 416 8.15 -26.25 -11.64
CA ASP A 416 9.10 -27.26 -12.11
C ASP A 416 10.19 -26.67 -13.03
N GLU A 417 11.33 -27.35 -13.10
CA GLU A 417 12.55 -26.81 -13.72
C GLU A 417 12.37 -26.58 -15.25
N GLU A 418 11.50 -27.35 -15.90
CA GLU A 418 11.20 -27.19 -17.32
C GLU A 418 10.33 -25.96 -17.61
N THR A 419 9.36 -25.58 -16.75
CA THR A 419 8.65 -24.31 -16.93
C THR A 419 9.56 -23.12 -16.65
N ARG A 420 10.44 -23.21 -15.65
CA ARG A 420 11.43 -22.15 -15.38
C ARG A 420 12.33 -21.86 -16.58
N THR A 421 12.78 -22.88 -17.31
CA THR A 421 13.66 -22.69 -18.49
C THR A 421 12.97 -22.05 -19.70
N ARG A 422 11.64 -21.88 -19.69
CA ARG A 422 10.86 -21.34 -20.82
C ARG A 422 10.29 -19.94 -20.59
N ALA A 423 10.45 -19.36 -19.40
CA ALA A 423 9.87 -18.07 -19.04
C ALA A 423 10.89 -16.93 -19.11
N GLY A 424 10.53 -15.86 -19.82
CA GLY A 424 11.28 -14.60 -19.85
C GLY A 424 10.81 -13.60 -18.77
N PRO A 425 11.42 -12.41 -18.72
CA PRO A 425 10.95 -11.31 -17.88
C PRO A 425 9.49 -10.97 -18.22
N THR A 426 8.62 -10.95 -17.21
CA THR A 426 7.17 -10.78 -17.42
C THR A 426 6.68 -9.43 -16.91
N LEU A 427 5.88 -8.76 -17.73
CA LEU A 427 5.29 -7.45 -17.46
C LEU A 427 3.79 -7.63 -17.21
N SER A 428 3.41 -7.57 -15.93
CA SER A 428 2.01 -7.59 -15.49
C SER A 428 1.39 -6.19 -15.51
N LEU A 429 0.10 -6.10 -15.86
CA LEU A 429 -0.74 -4.91 -15.76
C LEU A 429 -2.15 -5.29 -15.29
N ASP A 430 -2.46 -4.98 -14.03
CA ASP A 430 -3.77 -5.25 -13.41
C ASP A 430 -4.61 -3.98 -13.21
N CYS A 431 -5.90 -4.06 -13.48
CA CYS A 431 -6.89 -3.11 -12.99
C CYS A 431 -7.16 -3.34 -11.48
N PRO A 432 -7.10 -2.31 -10.62
CA PRO A 432 -7.17 -2.47 -9.16
C PRO A 432 -8.57 -2.72 -8.59
N PHE A 433 -9.60 -2.84 -9.44
CA PHE A 433 -10.99 -3.07 -9.03
C PHE A 433 -11.71 -4.07 -9.96
N PRO A 434 -12.56 -4.96 -9.42
CA PRO A 434 -13.40 -5.84 -10.25
C PRO A 434 -14.27 -5.06 -11.24
N ASN A 435 -14.37 -5.57 -12.47
CA ASN A 435 -15.09 -4.97 -13.61
C ASN A 435 -14.49 -3.67 -14.17
N GLN A 436 -13.28 -3.25 -13.75
CA GLN A 436 -12.47 -2.33 -14.56
C GLN A 436 -11.75 -3.10 -15.67
N VAL A 437 -11.58 -2.48 -16.83
CA VAL A 437 -10.80 -3.00 -17.96
C VAL A 437 -9.93 -1.90 -18.56
N ILE A 438 -8.82 -2.29 -19.19
CA ILE A 438 -7.89 -1.37 -19.84
C ILE A 438 -8.52 -0.84 -21.14
N SER A 439 -8.97 0.41 -21.11
CA SER A 439 -9.72 1.05 -22.20
C SER A 439 -8.84 1.55 -23.35
N GLU A 440 -7.59 1.94 -23.08
CA GLU A 440 -6.65 2.47 -24.07
C GLU A 440 -5.19 2.21 -23.69
N ILE A 441 -4.32 2.12 -24.69
CA ILE A 441 -2.85 2.04 -24.52
C ILE A 441 -2.24 3.35 -25.01
N LYS A 442 -1.84 4.21 -24.06
CA LYS A 442 -1.27 5.55 -24.34
C LYS A 442 0.15 5.52 -24.92
N PHE A 443 0.93 4.49 -24.59
CA PHE A 443 2.29 4.28 -25.09
C PHE A 443 2.68 2.80 -24.95
N ALA A 444 3.45 2.29 -25.91
CA ALA A 444 4.18 1.04 -25.80
C ALA A 444 5.40 1.06 -26.71
N SER A 445 6.53 0.52 -26.25
CA SER A 445 7.78 0.46 -27.00
C SER A 445 8.60 -0.75 -26.54
N PHE A 446 9.23 -1.43 -27.49
CA PHE A 446 10.22 -2.49 -27.25
C PHE A 446 11.54 -2.01 -27.86
N GLY A 447 12.62 -1.97 -27.07
CA GLY A 447 13.90 -1.36 -27.45
C GLY A 447 14.46 -0.49 -26.32
N THR A 448 14.80 0.77 -26.62
CA THR A 448 15.39 1.72 -25.66
C THR A 448 14.50 2.93 -25.38
N PRO A 449 13.30 2.76 -24.77
CA PRO A 449 12.45 3.88 -24.39
C PRO A 449 13.11 4.81 -23.36
N HIS A 450 12.66 6.07 -23.32
CA HIS A 450 13.14 7.10 -22.39
C HIS A 450 11.95 7.77 -21.69
N GLY A 451 12.21 8.51 -20.60
CA GLY A 451 11.17 9.16 -19.80
C GLY A 451 10.66 8.28 -18.65
N THR A 452 9.42 8.53 -18.22
CA THR A 452 8.82 7.97 -17.00
C THR A 452 7.32 7.68 -17.18
N CYS A 453 6.68 7.09 -16.16
CA CYS A 453 5.24 6.80 -16.16
C CYS A 453 4.37 7.98 -16.64
N GLY A 454 3.51 7.73 -17.63
CA GLY A 454 2.67 8.77 -18.26
C GLY A 454 3.45 9.88 -18.99
N SER A 455 4.72 9.64 -19.34
CA SER A 455 5.58 10.51 -20.16
C SER A 455 6.77 9.71 -20.72
N PHE A 456 6.51 8.48 -21.18
CA PHE A 456 7.48 7.69 -21.92
C PHE A 456 7.53 8.14 -23.39
N SER A 457 8.71 8.04 -23.99
CA SER A 457 8.96 8.30 -25.40
C SER A 457 9.84 7.22 -26.02
N HIS A 458 9.78 7.08 -27.34
CA HIS A 458 10.70 6.21 -28.08
C HIS A 458 12.10 6.82 -28.06
N GLY A 459 13.12 6.02 -27.70
CA GLY A 459 14.52 6.40 -27.85
C GLY A 459 15.10 5.90 -29.18
N ARG A 460 16.43 5.68 -29.20
CA ARG A 460 17.18 5.38 -30.44
C ARG A 460 16.89 4.02 -31.07
N CYS A 461 16.32 3.07 -30.32
CA CYS A 461 15.85 1.79 -30.84
C CYS A 461 14.39 1.58 -30.41
N SER A 462 13.50 1.29 -31.35
CA SER A 462 12.09 0.98 -31.06
C SER A 462 11.52 0.05 -32.12
N SER A 463 10.77 -0.96 -31.71
CA SER A 463 9.91 -1.75 -32.60
C SER A 463 8.66 -0.95 -32.99
N GLU A 464 8.46 -0.72 -34.28
CA GLU A 464 7.24 -0.10 -34.83
C GLU A 464 5.97 -0.92 -34.55
N LYS A 465 6.12 -2.24 -34.35
CA LYS A 465 5.01 -3.17 -34.15
C LYS A 465 4.52 -3.21 -32.70
N ALA A 466 5.33 -2.78 -31.72
CA ALA A 466 5.05 -2.96 -30.29
C ALA A 466 3.65 -2.48 -29.89
N LEU A 467 3.31 -1.22 -30.18
CA LEU A 467 1.99 -0.65 -29.88
C LEU A 467 0.84 -1.44 -30.53
N SER A 468 1.00 -1.88 -31.78
CA SER A 468 -0.03 -2.63 -32.52
C SER A 468 -0.25 -4.07 -32.02
N ILE A 469 0.71 -4.63 -31.29
CA ILE A 469 0.60 -5.94 -30.62
C ILE A 469 -0.07 -5.73 -29.26
N VAL A 470 0.47 -4.83 -28.45
CA VAL A 470 -0.03 -4.50 -27.11
C VAL A 470 -1.50 -4.06 -27.15
N GLN A 471 -1.89 -3.21 -28.11
CA GLN A 471 -3.30 -2.80 -28.28
C GLN A 471 -4.26 -3.95 -28.64
N LYS A 472 -3.79 -5.02 -29.29
CA LYS A 472 -4.64 -6.16 -29.67
C LYS A 472 -4.82 -7.19 -28.56
N VAL A 473 -3.89 -7.23 -27.60
CA VAL A 473 -3.89 -8.21 -26.50
C VAL A 473 -4.54 -7.65 -25.25
N ILE A 474 -4.33 -6.36 -24.95
CA ILE A 474 -4.67 -5.76 -23.65
C ILE A 474 -6.01 -5.01 -23.63
N VAL A 475 -6.43 -4.41 -24.76
CA VAL A 475 -7.62 -3.54 -24.73
C VAL A 475 -8.87 -4.38 -24.46
N LEU A 476 -9.64 -3.97 -23.44
CA LEU A 476 -10.76 -4.69 -22.82
C LEU A 476 -10.40 -5.89 -21.90
N THR A 477 -9.13 -6.09 -21.51
CA THR A 477 -8.78 -7.01 -20.40
C THR A 477 -8.74 -6.28 -19.05
N ASP A 478 -8.98 -7.01 -17.97
CA ASP A 478 -8.87 -6.56 -16.57
C ASP A 478 -7.50 -6.85 -15.95
N SER A 479 -6.82 -7.90 -16.43
CA SER A 479 -5.44 -8.26 -16.12
C SER A 479 -4.72 -8.72 -17.39
N VAL A 480 -3.39 -8.60 -17.43
CA VAL A 480 -2.55 -9.19 -18.48
C VAL A 480 -1.10 -9.32 -18.04
N ASP A 481 -0.51 -10.47 -18.35
CA ASP A 481 0.92 -10.74 -18.25
C ASP A 481 1.52 -10.83 -19.66
N MET A 482 2.62 -10.11 -19.90
CA MET A 482 3.37 -10.17 -21.16
C MET A 482 4.82 -10.59 -20.91
N ILE A 483 5.19 -11.77 -21.41
CA ILE A 483 6.59 -12.21 -21.50
C ILE A 483 7.31 -11.36 -22.56
N VAL A 484 8.48 -10.81 -22.21
CA VAL A 484 9.30 -9.88 -23.02
C VAL A 484 10.49 -10.57 -23.67
#